data_AF-A0A971UE90-F1
#
_entry.id   AF-A0A971UE90-F1
#
_cell.length_a   1.000
_cell.length_b   1.000
_cell.length_c   1.000
_cell.angle_alpha   90.00
_cell.angle_beta   90.00
_cell.angle_gamma   90.00
#
_symmetry.space_group_name_H-M   'P 1'
#
loop_
_entity.id
_entity.type
_entity.pdbx_description
1 polymer ?
#
loop_
_entity_poly.entity_id
_entity_poly.type
_entity_poly.pdbx_seq_one_letter_code
_entity_poly.pdbx_strand_id
1 'polypeptide(L)'
;MLRYTRRSFLGQSAAVTAGLTTGLVAGTSSRAWSANDKIRVACVGVRGRGNSVMHSLDYCRFLMGLEEMPQAISCAGGKWFFDDDQQWPDTQMVTYEYPGQVVQYEMQLWSRPRLFNVTEGAAVYGENGWVLVTNNSWKAYDGANSLVREGTGDRAQTQQLHIRNFLDAVRSRDHTTLHQDIGSGHISSAMCHAGNIAWRTGKKLRFDPATELFDDQEANQYVGREHRRGFELPAVT
;
A
#
# COMPACT_ATOMS: atom_id res chain seq x y z
N MET A 1 28.22 -23.69 5.32
CA MET A 1 27.13 -22.76 4.94
C MET A 1 25.95 -23.57 4.42
N LEU A 2 24.85 -23.65 5.17
CA LEU A 2 23.64 -24.36 4.78
C LEU A 2 22.82 -23.49 3.81
N ARG A 3 22.65 -23.93 2.56
CA ARG A 3 21.78 -23.27 1.57
C ARG A 3 20.32 -23.57 1.92
N TYR A 4 19.59 -22.57 2.42
CA TYR A 4 18.13 -22.58 2.46
C TYR A 4 17.60 -22.63 1.02
N THR A 5 16.81 -23.64 0.68
CA THR A 5 16.21 -23.78 -0.66
C THR A 5 14.69 -23.79 -0.54
N ARG A 6 13.95 -23.41 -1.59
CA ARG A 6 12.47 -23.40 -1.61
C ARG A 6 11.82 -24.70 -1.09
N ARG A 7 12.51 -25.84 -1.21
CA ARG A 7 12.06 -27.15 -0.72
C ARG A 7 12.13 -27.30 0.81
N SER A 8 13.09 -26.65 1.48
CA SER A 8 13.20 -26.69 2.94
C SER A 8 12.16 -25.81 3.65
N PHE A 9 11.73 -24.73 3.01
CA PHE A 9 10.66 -23.85 3.53
C PHE A 9 9.29 -24.54 3.53
N LEU A 10 8.90 -25.16 2.41
CA LEU A 10 7.61 -25.85 2.29
C LEU A 10 7.48 -27.06 3.23
N GLY A 11 8.59 -27.73 3.54
CA GLY A 11 8.61 -28.87 4.46
C GLY A 11 8.34 -28.50 5.93
N GLN A 12 8.66 -27.28 6.35
CA GLN A 12 8.45 -26.85 7.74
C GLN A 12 7.03 -26.32 7.99
N SER A 13 6.35 -25.75 6.98
CA SER A 13 5.00 -25.20 7.14
C SER A 13 3.91 -26.27 7.29
N ALA A 14 4.11 -27.47 6.73
CA ALA A 14 3.12 -28.56 6.76
C ALA A 14 3.01 -29.25 8.13
N ALA A 15 3.97 -29.06 9.04
CA ALA A 15 4.04 -29.78 10.31
C ALA A 15 3.24 -29.13 11.47
N VAL A 16 2.66 -27.92 11.27
CA VAL A 16 2.06 -27.15 12.38
C VAL A 16 0.52 -27.24 12.41
N THR A 17 -0.14 -27.72 11.36
CA THR A 17 -1.61 -27.57 11.21
C THR A 17 -2.46 -28.72 11.77
N ALA A 18 -1.86 -29.80 12.30
CA ALA A 18 -2.61 -30.99 12.70
C ALA A 18 -3.10 -31.01 14.17
N GLY A 19 -2.91 -29.94 14.95
CA GLY A 19 -2.98 -30.02 16.42
C GLY A 19 -4.19 -29.42 17.15
N LEU A 20 -5.12 -28.70 16.51
CA LEU A 20 -6.12 -27.91 17.26
C LEU A 20 -7.53 -28.00 16.67
N THR A 21 -8.24 -29.08 17.01
CA THR A 21 -9.70 -29.13 16.92
C THR A 21 -10.26 -29.83 18.16
N THR A 22 -10.74 -29.07 19.15
CA THR A 22 -11.95 -29.34 19.97
C THR A 22 -12.08 -28.34 21.11
N GLY A 23 -13.20 -27.61 21.16
CA GLY A 23 -13.60 -26.81 22.33
C GLY A 23 -14.65 -25.73 22.03
N LEU A 24 -15.93 -26.12 21.98
CA LEU A 24 -17.09 -25.23 21.98
C LEU A 24 -17.35 -24.66 23.39
N VAL A 25 -17.65 -23.36 23.52
CA VAL A 25 -18.66 -22.84 24.48
C VAL A 25 -19.35 -21.59 23.89
N ALA A 26 -20.67 -21.56 24.08
CA ALA A 26 -21.64 -20.56 23.66
C ALA A 26 -21.49 -19.19 24.35
N GLY A 27 -22.09 -18.16 23.74
CA GLY A 27 -21.78 -16.76 23.99
C GLY A 27 -22.38 -16.10 25.24
N THR A 28 -21.88 -14.90 25.50
CA THR A 28 -22.58 -13.76 26.08
C THR A 28 -22.04 -12.48 25.45
N SER A 29 -22.95 -11.66 24.94
CA SER A 29 -22.66 -10.33 24.42
C SER A 29 -22.42 -9.36 25.57
N SER A 30 -21.16 -9.03 25.80
CA SER A 30 -20.75 -7.71 26.26
C SER A 30 -19.44 -7.42 25.52
N ARG A 31 -19.52 -6.75 24.36
CA ARG A 31 -18.31 -6.35 23.62
C ARG A 31 -17.62 -5.27 24.46
N ALA A 32 -16.78 -5.71 25.39
CA ALA A 32 -15.71 -4.89 25.92
C ALA A 32 -14.89 -4.46 24.71
N TRP A 33 -14.82 -3.15 24.49
CA TRP A 33 -14.11 -2.60 23.35
C TRP A 33 -12.65 -3.04 23.41
N SER A 34 -12.21 -3.72 22.36
CA SER A 34 -10.84 -4.19 22.26
C SER A 34 -9.98 -3.02 21.79
N ALA A 35 -8.70 -3.09 22.14
CA ALA A 35 -7.71 -2.20 21.56
C ALA A 35 -7.71 -2.25 20.03
N ASN A 36 -8.48 -3.14 19.33
CA ASN A 36 -8.56 -3.44 17.91
C ASN A 36 -9.83 -2.99 17.12
N ASP A 37 -10.74 -2.20 17.72
CA ASP A 37 -12.08 -1.90 17.16
C ASP A 37 -12.19 -0.88 15.99
N LYS A 38 -11.21 -0.81 15.07
CA LYS A 38 -11.23 0.11 13.88
C LYS A 38 -10.58 -0.56 12.67
N ILE A 39 -10.71 -0.05 11.44
CA ILE A 39 -9.89 -0.48 10.30
C ILE A 39 -8.44 -0.07 10.57
N ARG A 40 -7.50 -1.02 10.57
CA ARG A 40 -6.15 -0.77 11.10
C ARG A 40 -5.02 -1.12 10.18
N VAL A 41 -5.24 -2.10 9.31
CA VAL A 41 -4.16 -2.65 8.50
C VAL A 41 -4.62 -2.78 7.07
N ALA A 42 -3.83 -2.20 6.17
CA ALA A 42 -3.89 -2.52 4.76
C ALA A 42 -2.62 -3.26 4.35
N CYS A 43 -2.79 -4.31 3.54
CA CYS A 43 -1.71 -4.95 2.79
C CYS A 43 -1.88 -4.58 1.32
N VAL A 44 -1.01 -3.69 0.86
CA VAL A 44 -0.95 -3.07 -0.46
C VAL A 44 0.09 -3.78 -1.31
N GLY A 45 -0.17 -3.91 -2.60
CA GLY A 45 0.78 -4.57 -3.48
C GLY A 45 0.85 -6.04 -3.12
N VAL A 46 -0.26 -6.74 -3.28
CA VAL A 46 -0.38 -8.19 -3.07
C VAL A 46 0.48 -8.94 -4.13
N ARG A 47 1.81 -8.73 -4.09
CA ARG A 47 2.90 -9.02 -5.07
C ARG A 47 3.02 -8.08 -6.28
N GLY A 48 3.06 -6.77 -6.06
CA GLY A 48 3.07 -5.74 -7.13
C GLY A 48 4.22 -5.84 -8.17
N ARG A 49 3.93 -5.45 -9.43
CA ARG A 49 4.85 -5.48 -10.59
C ARG A 49 5.60 -4.15 -10.84
N GLY A 50 6.08 -3.46 -9.81
CA GLY A 50 6.91 -2.25 -9.93
C GLY A 50 6.24 -1.01 -10.55
N ASN A 51 5.06 -1.13 -11.16
CA ASN A 51 4.33 -0.01 -11.80
C ASN A 51 3.09 0.42 -10.98
N SER A 52 2.47 -0.52 -10.26
CA SER A 52 1.14 -0.34 -9.67
C SER A 52 1.13 0.13 -8.21
N VAL A 53 2.30 0.51 -7.68
CA VAL A 53 2.47 0.88 -6.27
C VAL A 53 1.59 2.06 -5.89
N MET A 54 1.64 3.13 -6.68
CA MET A 54 0.84 4.34 -6.46
C MET A 54 -0.66 4.01 -6.48
N HIS A 55 -1.14 3.28 -7.48
CA HIS A 55 -2.55 2.88 -7.57
C HIS A 55 -3.01 2.08 -6.35
N SER A 56 -2.20 1.11 -5.92
CA SER A 56 -2.56 0.26 -4.79
C SER A 56 -2.56 1.03 -3.47
N LEU A 57 -1.59 1.94 -3.27
CA LEU A 57 -1.55 2.82 -2.12
C LEU A 57 -2.75 3.77 -2.10
N ASP A 58 -3.12 4.31 -3.26
CA ASP A 58 -4.26 5.21 -3.42
C ASP A 58 -5.59 4.55 -3.03
N TYR A 59 -5.84 3.31 -3.49
CA TYR A 59 -7.02 2.53 -3.07
C TYR A 59 -7.07 2.37 -1.56
N CYS A 60 -5.94 2.08 -0.93
CA CYS A 60 -5.89 1.91 0.51
C CYS A 60 -6.09 3.20 1.27
N ARG A 61 -5.46 4.29 0.83
CA ARG A 61 -5.67 5.60 1.44
C ARG A 61 -7.13 6.00 1.38
N PHE A 62 -7.75 5.84 0.21
CA PHE A 62 -9.17 6.12 0.03
C PHE A 62 -10.05 5.27 0.95
N LEU A 63 -9.86 3.95 0.98
CA LEU A 63 -10.68 3.05 1.80
C LEU A 63 -10.49 3.21 3.31
N MET A 64 -9.28 3.61 3.72
CA MET A 64 -8.93 3.79 5.13
C MET A 64 -9.14 5.23 5.63
N GLY A 65 -9.49 6.17 4.75
CA GLY A 65 -9.65 7.59 5.09
C GLY A 65 -8.32 8.28 5.43
N LEU A 66 -7.23 7.89 4.77
CA LEU A 66 -5.88 8.41 5.02
C LEU A 66 -5.60 9.60 4.10
N GLU A 67 -6.11 10.76 4.48
CA GLU A 67 -5.93 11.99 3.72
C GLU A 67 -4.49 12.52 3.84
N GLU A 68 -3.84 12.36 4.99
CA GLU A 68 -2.50 12.88 5.29
C GLU A 68 -1.34 11.94 4.91
N MET A 69 -0.10 12.44 5.01
CA MET A 69 1.12 11.64 4.93
C MET A 69 1.33 10.75 6.17
N PRO A 70 2.01 9.60 6.04
CA PRO A 70 2.34 8.74 7.18
C PRO A 70 3.35 9.41 8.12
N GLN A 71 3.26 9.11 9.41
CA GLN A 71 4.14 9.67 10.45
C GLN A 71 5.52 9.01 10.48
N ALA A 72 5.58 7.73 10.08
CA ALA A 72 6.84 7.02 9.99
C ALA A 72 6.82 6.00 8.85
N ILE A 73 7.98 5.81 8.23
CA ILE A 73 8.19 4.91 7.11
C ILE A 73 9.40 4.05 7.42
N SER A 74 9.27 2.75 7.20
CA SER A 74 10.39 1.82 7.23
C SER A 74 10.31 0.87 6.06
N CYS A 75 11.47 0.45 5.56
CA CYS A 75 11.53 -0.42 4.40
C CYS A 75 12.60 -1.50 4.55
N ALA A 76 12.28 -2.71 4.12
CA ALA A 76 13.23 -3.80 3.93
C ALA A 76 13.14 -4.31 2.49
N GLY A 77 14.26 -4.62 1.87
CA GLY A 77 14.26 -5.08 0.48
C GLY A 77 15.63 -5.02 -0.18
N GLY A 78 15.68 -5.42 -1.43
CA GLY A 78 16.89 -5.37 -2.22
C GLY A 78 16.63 -5.62 -3.70
N LYS A 79 17.67 -5.37 -4.49
CA LYS A 79 17.77 -5.78 -5.88
C LYS A 79 18.63 -7.05 -5.90
N TRP A 80 18.02 -8.19 -6.22
CA TRP A 80 18.64 -9.51 -6.11
C TRP A 80 18.62 -10.32 -7.40
N PHE A 81 17.71 -10.01 -8.33
CA PHE A 81 17.56 -10.75 -9.57
C PHE A 81 18.03 -9.95 -10.79
N PHE A 82 17.62 -8.70 -10.91
CA PHE A 82 17.98 -7.88 -12.07
C PHE A 82 19.39 -7.32 -11.92
N ASP A 83 20.14 -7.30 -13.02
CA ASP A 83 21.46 -6.67 -13.15
C ASP A 83 21.39 -5.66 -14.31
N ASP A 84 20.72 -4.53 -14.04
CA ASP A 84 20.42 -3.47 -14.99
C ASP A 84 20.60 -2.08 -14.34
N ASP A 85 20.18 -1.01 -15.02
CA ASP A 85 20.31 0.38 -14.52
C ASP A 85 19.29 0.75 -13.43
N GLN A 86 18.42 -0.17 -13.00
CA GLN A 86 17.43 0.08 -11.96
C GLN A 86 18.10 0.44 -10.63
N GLN A 87 17.73 1.59 -10.06
CA GLN A 87 18.26 2.10 -8.80
C GLN A 87 17.33 1.91 -7.59
N TRP A 88 16.35 1.02 -7.72
CA TRP A 88 15.36 0.69 -6.69
C TRP A 88 15.25 -0.83 -6.56
N PRO A 89 14.76 -1.37 -5.42
CA PRO A 89 14.79 -2.81 -5.16
C PRO A 89 13.79 -3.59 -6.03
N ASP A 90 14.15 -4.79 -6.51
CA ASP A 90 13.19 -5.66 -7.21
C ASP A 90 12.22 -6.37 -6.24
N THR A 91 12.61 -6.48 -4.97
CA THR A 91 11.83 -7.07 -3.90
C THR A 91 11.85 -6.13 -2.70
N GLN A 92 10.68 -5.66 -2.27
CA GLN A 92 10.55 -4.63 -1.24
C GLN A 92 9.34 -4.88 -0.35
N MET A 93 9.48 -4.59 0.94
CA MET A 93 8.39 -4.47 1.89
C MET A 93 8.53 -3.14 2.61
N VAL A 94 7.51 -2.28 2.50
CA VAL A 94 7.46 -0.97 3.14
C VAL A 94 6.34 -0.98 4.17
N THR A 95 6.59 -0.41 5.34
CA THR A 95 5.56 -0.15 6.35
C THR A 95 5.41 1.35 6.53
N TYR A 96 4.20 1.84 6.33
CA TYR A 96 3.78 3.21 6.57
C TYR A 96 2.91 3.24 7.83
N GLU A 97 3.31 4.05 8.80
CA GLU A 97 2.65 4.16 10.10
C GLU A 97 1.82 5.45 10.16
N TYR A 98 0.57 5.30 10.57
CA TYR A 98 -0.39 6.37 10.82
C TYR A 98 -0.89 6.29 12.28
N PRO A 99 -1.52 7.33 12.82
CA PRO A 99 -2.16 7.27 14.13
C PRO A 99 -3.21 6.14 14.20
N GLY A 100 -2.85 5.02 14.86
CA GLY A 100 -3.75 3.87 15.03
C GLY A 100 -3.99 3.01 13.78
N GLN A 101 -3.28 3.28 12.69
CA GLN A 101 -3.42 2.58 11.41
C GLN A 101 -2.03 2.30 10.80
N VAL A 102 -1.91 1.23 10.02
CA VAL A 102 -0.68 0.82 9.35
C VAL A 102 -1.01 0.40 7.92
N VAL A 103 -0.21 0.85 6.97
CA VAL A 103 -0.26 0.38 5.59
C VAL A 103 1.04 -0.34 5.29
N GLN A 104 0.96 -1.61 4.94
CA GLN A 104 2.09 -2.41 4.51
C GLN A 104 2.04 -2.53 3.00
N TYR A 105 3.12 -2.18 2.32
CA TYR A 105 3.28 -2.40 0.90
C TYR A 105 4.27 -3.54 0.64
N GLU A 106 3.89 -4.52 -0.18
CA GLU A 106 4.78 -5.56 -0.68
C GLU A 106 5.00 -5.43 -2.19
N MET A 107 6.24 -5.61 -2.62
CA MET A 107 6.62 -5.65 -4.02
C MET A 107 7.49 -6.87 -4.28
N GLN A 108 7.14 -7.61 -5.33
CA GLN A 108 7.93 -8.72 -5.85
C GLN A 108 7.86 -8.68 -7.37
N LEU A 109 8.86 -8.06 -7.98
CA LEU A 109 8.89 -7.81 -9.41
C LEU A 109 8.85 -9.15 -10.17
N TRP A 110 7.76 -9.39 -10.91
CA TRP A 110 7.58 -10.50 -11.87
C TRP A 110 7.60 -11.90 -11.24
N SER A 111 7.24 -11.99 -9.95
CA SER A 111 7.05 -13.25 -9.24
C SER A 111 5.77 -13.96 -9.69
N ARG A 112 5.84 -15.30 -9.89
CA ARG A 112 4.72 -16.13 -10.36
C ARG A 112 3.66 -16.48 -9.31
N PRO A 113 4.00 -16.93 -8.07
CA PRO A 113 2.96 -17.18 -7.08
C PRO A 113 2.23 -15.88 -6.78
N ARG A 114 0.90 -15.91 -6.62
CA ARG A 114 0.06 -14.73 -6.39
C ARG A 114 -0.55 -14.75 -4.99
N LEU A 115 -0.37 -13.67 -4.22
CA LEU A 115 -0.96 -13.59 -2.88
C LEU A 115 -2.46 -13.34 -3.09
N PHE A 116 -3.33 -14.00 -2.32
CA PHE A 116 -4.78 -14.08 -2.60
C PHE A 116 -5.16 -14.51 -4.04
N ASN A 117 -4.25 -15.14 -4.78
CA ASN A 117 -4.39 -15.45 -6.20
C ASN A 117 -4.68 -14.23 -7.11
N VAL A 118 -4.32 -13.02 -6.69
CA VAL A 118 -4.48 -11.79 -7.49
C VAL A 118 -3.12 -11.25 -7.95
N THR A 119 -3.10 -10.52 -9.07
CA THR A 119 -1.86 -9.97 -9.63
C THR A 119 -1.38 -8.72 -8.89
N GLU A 120 -2.33 -7.91 -8.43
CA GLU A 120 -2.12 -6.62 -7.79
C GLU A 120 -3.43 -6.19 -7.13
N GLY A 121 -3.31 -5.26 -6.18
CA GLY A 121 -4.43 -4.80 -5.40
C GLY A 121 -4.04 -4.56 -3.96
N ALA A 122 -5.06 -4.49 -3.11
CA ALA A 122 -4.91 -4.33 -1.69
C ALA A 122 -5.97 -5.09 -0.90
N ALA A 123 -5.56 -5.61 0.24
CA ALA A 123 -6.45 -6.15 1.26
C ALA A 123 -6.54 -5.17 2.42
N VAL A 124 -7.76 -4.73 2.75
CA VAL A 124 -8.02 -3.81 3.87
C VAL A 124 -8.79 -4.58 4.94
N TYR A 125 -8.22 -4.64 6.15
CA TYR A 125 -8.77 -5.39 7.27
C TYR A 125 -9.44 -4.45 8.27
N GLY A 126 -10.71 -4.74 8.58
CA GLY A 126 -11.52 -4.08 9.58
C GLY A 126 -11.98 -5.01 10.70
N GLU A 127 -12.78 -4.48 11.61
CA GLU A 127 -13.31 -5.20 12.77
C GLU A 127 -14.20 -6.38 12.35
N ASN A 128 -15.18 -6.13 11.48
CA ASN A 128 -16.24 -7.07 11.15
C ASN A 128 -15.97 -7.85 9.87
N GLY A 129 -14.77 -7.74 9.31
CA GLY A 129 -14.44 -8.33 8.02
C GLY A 129 -13.30 -7.62 7.31
N TRP A 130 -13.12 -7.99 6.05
CA TRP A 130 -12.05 -7.45 5.23
C TRP A 130 -12.48 -7.35 3.77
N VAL A 131 -11.85 -6.45 3.03
CA VAL A 131 -12.10 -6.26 1.61
C VAL A 131 -10.81 -6.49 0.85
N LEU A 132 -10.89 -7.33 -0.19
CA LEU A 132 -9.87 -7.46 -1.21
C LEU A 132 -10.29 -6.62 -2.41
N VAL A 133 -9.50 -5.60 -2.74
CA VAL A 133 -9.66 -4.79 -3.94
C VAL A 133 -8.53 -5.13 -4.90
N THR A 134 -8.88 -5.32 -6.16
CA THR A 134 -7.95 -5.57 -7.27
C THR A 134 -8.25 -4.58 -8.38
N ASN A 135 -7.44 -4.58 -9.44
CA ASN A 135 -7.65 -3.70 -10.58
C ASN A 135 -9.02 -3.85 -11.28
N ASN A 136 -9.63 -5.03 -11.21
CA ASN A 136 -10.82 -5.35 -12.01
C ASN A 136 -11.98 -5.88 -11.15
N SER A 137 -11.76 -6.08 -9.86
CA SER A 137 -12.74 -6.72 -8.99
C SER A 137 -12.51 -6.37 -7.53
N TRP A 138 -13.55 -6.53 -6.73
CA TRP A 138 -13.45 -6.44 -5.29
C TRP A 138 -14.32 -7.51 -4.63
N LYS A 139 -13.90 -7.97 -3.45
CA LYS A 139 -14.59 -8.96 -2.64
C LYS A 139 -14.58 -8.52 -1.19
N ALA A 140 -15.73 -8.49 -0.56
CA ALA A 140 -15.92 -8.19 0.84
C ALA A 140 -16.29 -9.45 1.61
N TYR A 141 -15.58 -9.71 2.69
CA TYR A 141 -15.75 -10.85 3.57
C TYR A 141 -16.12 -10.38 4.97
N ASP A 142 -16.84 -11.19 5.72
CA ASP A 142 -17.09 -10.95 7.14
C ASP A 142 -15.92 -11.46 8.02
N GLY A 143 -16.04 -11.26 9.33
CA GLY A 143 -15.04 -11.71 10.32
C GLY A 143 -14.94 -13.24 10.46
N ALA A 144 -15.91 -14.01 9.96
CA ALA A 144 -15.85 -15.46 9.84
C ALA A 144 -15.24 -15.91 8.50
N ASN A 145 -14.76 -14.96 7.69
CA ASN A 145 -14.20 -15.17 6.37
C ASN A 145 -15.22 -15.70 5.34
N SER A 146 -16.50 -15.44 5.54
CA SER A 146 -17.56 -15.74 4.56
C SER A 146 -17.69 -14.59 3.58
N LEU A 147 -17.86 -14.91 2.29
CA LEU A 147 -18.06 -13.89 1.25
C LEU A 147 -19.41 -13.20 1.46
N VAL A 148 -19.39 -11.90 1.73
CA VAL A 148 -20.59 -11.08 1.93
C VAL A 148 -21.05 -10.49 0.59
N ARG A 149 -20.10 -9.96 -0.19
CA ARG A 149 -20.39 -9.31 -1.47
C ARG A 149 -19.18 -9.30 -2.36
N GLU A 150 -19.39 -9.32 -3.67
CA GLU A 150 -18.34 -9.10 -4.65
C GLU A 150 -18.86 -8.24 -5.81
N GLY A 151 -17.91 -7.67 -6.56
CA GLY A 151 -18.19 -6.90 -7.76
C GLY A 151 -17.01 -6.93 -8.71
N THR A 152 -17.28 -6.62 -9.97
CA THR A 152 -16.26 -6.44 -11.01
C THR A 152 -16.40 -5.05 -11.62
N GLY A 153 -15.28 -4.52 -12.11
CA GLY A 153 -15.21 -3.25 -12.81
C GLY A 153 -14.83 -3.47 -14.26
N ASP A 154 -15.51 -2.76 -15.17
CA ASP A 154 -15.06 -2.64 -16.54
C ASP A 154 -14.08 -1.47 -16.66
N ARG A 155 -12.82 -1.77 -16.94
CA ARG A 155 -11.75 -0.77 -17.09
C ARG A 155 -12.08 0.28 -18.14
N ALA A 156 -12.72 -0.11 -19.25
CA ALA A 156 -13.08 0.85 -20.30
C ALA A 156 -14.12 1.85 -19.79
N GLN A 157 -15.14 1.36 -19.10
CA GLN A 157 -16.15 2.19 -18.46
C GLN A 157 -15.55 3.10 -17.38
N THR A 158 -14.72 2.56 -16.48
CA THR A 158 -14.05 3.35 -15.44
C THR A 158 -13.19 4.46 -16.02
N GLN A 159 -12.45 4.18 -17.10
CA GLN A 159 -11.65 5.20 -17.80
C GLN A 159 -12.52 6.31 -18.39
N GLN A 160 -13.65 5.96 -19.00
CA GLN A 160 -14.60 6.96 -19.54
C GLN A 160 -15.18 7.84 -18.44
N LEU A 161 -15.55 7.26 -17.30
CA LEU A 161 -16.05 8.01 -16.14
C LEU A 161 -14.99 8.95 -15.56
N HIS A 162 -13.73 8.49 -15.47
CA HIS A 162 -12.62 9.32 -14.99
C HIS A 162 -12.35 10.52 -15.91
N ILE A 163 -12.30 10.28 -17.24
CA ILE A 163 -12.16 11.36 -18.24
C ILE A 163 -13.34 12.32 -18.15
N ARG A 164 -14.56 11.80 -17.99
CA ARG A 164 -15.76 12.64 -17.90
C ARG A 164 -15.71 13.56 -16.68
N ASN A 165 -15.35 13.04 -15.51
CA ASN A 165 -15.21 13.84 -14.30
C ASN A 165 -14.18 14.98 -14.49
N PHE A 166 -13.04 14.69 -15.11
CA PHE A 166 -12.06 15.74 -15.43
C PHE A 166 -12.64 16.82 -16.35
N LEU A 167 -13.31 16.42 -17.44
CA LEU A 167 -13.92 17.37 -18.38
C LEU A 167 -15.02 18.20 -17.72
N ASP A 168 -15.78 17.63 -16.80
CA ASP A 168 -16.82 18.34 -16.04
C ASP A 168 -16.20 19.37 -15.08
N ALA A 169 -15.11 19.03 -14.38
CA ALA A 169 -14.39 19.96 -13.52
C ALA A 169 -13.77 21.13 -14.32
N VAL A 170 -13.23 20.86 -15.51
CA VAL A 170 -12.72 21.92 -16.41
C VAL A 170 -13.84 22.83 -16.88
N ARG A 171 -15.01 22.27 -17.21
CA ARG A 171 -16.19 23.04 -17.65
C ARG A 171 -16.79 23.88 -16.53
N SER A 172 -16.88 23.33 -15.32
CA SER A 172 -17.37 24.05 -14.14
C SER A 172 -16.35 25.10 -13.65
N ARG A 173 -15.08 24.96 -14.02
CA ARG A 173 -13.94 25.73 -13.48
C ARG A 173 -13.81 25.57 -11.96
N ASP A 174 -14.19 24.40 -11.46
CA ASP A 174 -14.17 24.07 -10.04
C ASP A 174 -13.47 22.72 -9.84
N HIS A 175 -12.21 22.78 -9.41
CA HIS A 175 -11.40 21.59 -9.19
C HIS A 175 -11.88 20.73 -8.02
N THR A 176 -12.67 21.29 -7.10
CA THR A 176 -13.21 20.54 -5.94
C THR A 176 -14.21 19.46 -6.35
N THR A 177 -14.71 19.52 -7.59
CA THR A 177 -15.57 18.49 -8.19
C THR A 177 -14.82 17.24 -8.68
N LEU A 178 -13.48 17.28 -8.70
CA LEU A 178 -12.67 16.11 -9.04
C LEU A 178 -12.82 15.04 -7.95
N HIS A 179 -13.05 13.79 -8.35
CA HIS A 179 -13.10 12.68 -7.40
C HIS A 179 -11.72 12.38 -6.77
N GLN A 180 -10.64 12.76 -7.45
CA GLN A 180 -9.25 12.65 -7.01
C GLN A 180 -8.50 13.89 -7.50
N ASP A 181 -8.36 14.87 -6.61
CA ASP A 181 -7.63 16.10 -6.89
C ASP A 181 -6.10 15.86 -6.85
N ILE A 182 -5.32 16.81 -7.39
CA ILE A 182 -3.87 16.72 -7.47
C ILE A 182 -3.21 16.52 -6.09
N GLY A 183 -3.78 17.07 -5.02
CA GLY A 183 -3.30 16.86 -3.65
C GLY A 183 -3.31 15.39 -3.22
N SER A 184 -4.34 14.63 -3.61
CA SER A 184 -4.39 13.18 -3.34
C SER A 184 -3.27 12.45 -4.09
N GLY A 185 -3.07 12.77 -5.36
CA GLY A 185 -2.02 12.19 -6.20
C GLY A 185 -0.60 12.49 -5.70
N HIS A 186 -0.39 13.70 -5.16
CA HIS A 186 0.86 14.11 -4.51
C HIS A 186 1.21 13.18 -3.35
N ILE A 187 0.29 12.98 -2.41
CA ILE A 187 0.53 12.17 -1.20
C ILE A 187 0.81 10.70 -1.57
N SER A 188 0.03 10.11 -2.50
CA SER A 188 0.27 8.75 -2.99
C SER A 188 1.65 8.61 -3.66
N SER A 189 2.10 9.63 -4.40
CA SER A 189 3.42 9.66 -5.03
C SER A 189 4.55 9.85 -4.02
N ALA A 190 4.38 10.78 -3.07
CA ALA A 190 5.33 11.05 -2.01
C ALA A 190 5.56 9.82 -1.13
N MET A 191 4.51 9.04 -0.83
CA MET A 191 4.65 7.75 -0.13
C MET A 191 5.54 6.77 -0.89
N CYS A 192 5.38 6.65 -2.21
CA CYS A 192 6.23 5.77 -3.04
C CYS A 192 7.71 6.18 -2.95
N HIS A 193 7.98 7.48 -3.01
CA HIS A 193 9.33 8.01 -2.85
C HIS A 193 9.87 7.78 -1.44
N ALA A 194 9.07 8.03 -0.41
CA ALA A 194 9.45 7.83 0.98
C ALA A 194 9.83 6.37 1.27
N GLY A 195 9.12 5.39 0.71
CA GLY A 195 9.49 3.97 0.82
C GLY A 195 10.87 3.66 0.22
N ASN A 196 11.19 4.27 -0.93
CA ASN A 196 12.51 4.13 -1.56
C ASN A 196 13.62 4.85 -0.79
N ILE A 197 13.33 6.01 -0.19
CA ILE A 197 14.29 6.76 0.64
C ILE A 197 14.60 5.98 1.92
N ALA A 198 13.58 5.42 2.58
CA ALA A 198 13.75 4.54 3.74
C ALA A 198 14.59 3.31 3.38
N TRP A 199 14.42 2.74 2.18
CA TRP A 199 15.27 1.65 1.69
C TRP A 199 16.73 2.09 1.49
N ARG A 200 16.97 3.20 0.80
CA ARG A 200 18.31 3.71 0.49
C ARG A 200 19.13 4.00 1.75
N THR A 201 18.49 4.56 2.76
CA THR A 201 19.12 4.91 4.03
C THR A 201 19.18 3.74 5.01
N GLY A 202 18.35 2.71 4.82
CA GLY A 202 18.24 1.56 5.73
C GLY A 202 17.67 1.92 7.11
N LYS A 203 17.02 3.08 7.24
CA LYS A 203 16.52 3.65 8.49
C LYS A 203 14.98 3.58 8.55
N LYS A 204 14.45 3.57 9.77
CA LYS A 204 13.06 3.99 10.01
C LYS A 204 13.07 5.51 10.12
N LEU A 205 12.34 6.18 9.24
CA LEU A 205 12.31 7.63 9.11
C LEU A 205 10.97 8.16 9.61
N ARG A 206 10.97 9.28 10.34
CA ARG A 206 9.75 10.04 10.62
C ARG A 206 9.60 11.13 9.57
N PHE A 207 8.37 11.38 9.14
CA PHE A 207 8.06 12.36 8.11
C PHE A 207 7.18 13.45 8.70
N ASP A 208 7.58 14.70 8.48
CA ASP A 208 6.79 15.87 8.86
C ASP A 208 5.90 16.28 7.66
N PRO A 209 4.57 16.13 7.76
CA PRO A 209 3.67 16.49 6.65
C PRO A 209 3.65 17.98 6.35
N ALA A 210 4.02 18.85 7.30
CA ALA A 210 3.99 20.30 7.09
C ALA A 210 5.19 20.79 6.27
N THR A 211 6.36 20.19 6.48
CA THR A 211 7.60 20.56 5.78
C THR A 211 7.96 19.61 4.64
N GLU A 212 7.31 18.44 4.59
CA GLU A 212 7.62 17.34 3.67
C GLU A 212 9.06 16.83 3.76
N LEU A 213 9.65 16.92 4.95
CA LEU A 213 10.99 16.49 5.25
C LEU A 213 11.01 15.34 6.25
N PHE A 214 12.07 14.56 6.20
CA PHE A 214 12.38 13.54 7.19
C PHE A 214 13.13 14.13 8.38
N ASP A 215 13.09 13.42 9.51
CA ASP A 215 13.91 13.68 10.69
C ASP A 215 15.41 13.33 10.52
N ASP A 216 15.85 13.05 9.29
CA ASP A 216 17.20 12.62 8.95
C ASP A 216 17.76 13.40 7.75
N GLN A 217 18.96 13.97 7.91
CA GLN A 217 19.58 14.82 6.89
C GLN A 217 20.03 14.04 5.66
N GLU A 218 20.46 12.78 5.80
CA GLU A 218 20.86 11.92 4.68
C GLU A 218 19.63 11.56 3.84
N ALA A 219 18.52 11.21 4.49
CA ALA A 219 17.24 10.97 3.81
C ALA A 219 16.78 12.19 2.99
N ASN A 220 16.91 13.39 3.55
CA ASN A 220 16.51 14.63 2.90
C ASN A 220 17.32 14.98 1.64
N GLN A 221 18.49 14.38 1.42
CA GLN A 221 19.24 14.52 0.16
C GLN A 221 18.52 13.87 -1.04
N TYR A 222 17.59 12.95 -0.79
CA TYR A 222 16.85 12.21 -1.82
C TYR A 222 15.43 12.75 -2.08
N VAL A 223 14.94 13.70 -1.27
CA VAL A 223 13.60 14.30 -1.42
C VAL A 223 13.52 15.11 -2.73
N GLY A 224 14.60 15.81 -3.05
CA GLY A 224 14.74 16.58 -4.28
C GLY A 224 15.80 16.01 -5.21
N ARG A 225 15.98 16.70 -6.33
CA ARG A 225 17.11 16.49 -7.23
C ARG A 225 17.68 17.83 -7.64
N GLU A 226 18.98 17.86 -7.90
CA GLU A 226 19.58 19.00 -8.58
C GLU A 226 18.95 19.10 -9.99
N HIS A 227 18.32 20.24 -10.26
CA HIS A 227 17.74 20.49 -11.57
C HIS A 227 18.84 20.93 -12.52
N ARG A 228 18.76 20.48 -13.78
CA ARG A 228 19.66 20.94 -14.83
C ARG A 228 19.54 22.45 -14.96
N ARG A 229 20.66 23.16 -15.10
CA ARG A 229 20.70 24.60 -15.32
C ARG A 229 19.72 25.05 -16.41
N GLY A 230 18.85 26.02 -16.10
CA GLY A 230 17.78 26.52 -16.97
C GLY A 230 16.44 25.77 -16.86
N PHE A 231 16.36 24.72 -16.04
CA PHE A 231 15.16 23.94 -15.75
C PHE A 231 14.88 23.88 -14.23
N GLU A 232 15.36 24.88 -13.49
CA GLU A 232 15.08 25.03 -12.07
C GLU A 232 13.60 25.30 -11.83
N LEU A 233 13.04 24.73 -10.76
CA LEU A 233 11.68 25.04 -10.34
C LEU A 233 11.64 26.46 -9.74
N PRO A 234 10.53 27.20 -9.93
CA PRO A 234 10.32 28.47 -9.24
C PRO A 234 10.40 28.27 -7.73
N ALA A 235 11.05 29.20 -7.03
CA ALA A 235 10.96 29.23 -5.57
C ALA A 235 9.51 29.60 -5.19
N VAL A 236 8.82 28.67 -4.52
CA VAL A 236 7.51 28.94 -3.94
C VAL A 236 7.79 29.55 -2.56
N THR A 237 7.68 30.87 -2.47
CA THR A 237 7.80 31.64 -1.22
C THR A 237 6.44 31.92 -0.61
#